data_AF-A0A4P8H832-F1
#
_entry.id   AF-A0A4P8H832-F1
#
_cell.length_a   1.000
_cell.length_b   1.000
_cell.length_c   1.000
_cell.angle_alpha   90.00
_cell.angle_beta   90.00
_cell.angle_gamma   90.00
#
_symmetry.space_group_name_H-M   'P 1'
#
loop_
_entity.id
_entity.type
_entity.pdbx_description
1 polymer ?
#
loop_
_entity_poly.entity_id
_entity_poly.type
_entity_poly.pdbx_seq_one_letter_code
_entity_poly.pdbx_strand_id
1 'polypeptide(L)'
;MILTARLTATAALLLLIAAVPVPVLRYRNRDFAAEDIGLAEAAVASPGGLLLIPGFLLTVACAVLAWFAWRSRVWGWLAGTASLLLLGGAISTVWAAGSMVIMWDGFDEERGLPIGGMEVPEPSWGLGIVGLAAIVLAIGAITWLFRHPGSRSRR
;
A
#
# COMPACT_ATOMS: atom_id res chain seq x y z
N MET A 1 -13.90 4.72 -23.02
CA MET A 1 -12.86 5.49 -22.28
C MET A 1 -13.17 5.62 -20.80
N ILE A 2 -14.39 6.04 -20.40
CA ILE A 2 -14.82 5.96 -18.99
C ILE A 2 -14.66 4.53 -18.43
N LEU A 3 -14.83 3.52 -19.29
CA LEU A 3 -14.59 2.12 -18.95
C LEU A 3 -13.18 1.86 -18.42
N THR A 4 -12.13 2.46 -19.00
CA THR A 4 -10.74 2.26 -18.52
C THR A 4 -10.55 2.84 -17.11
N ALA A 5 -11.09 4.05 -16.86
CA ALA A 5 -11.05 4.67 -15.54
C ALA A 5 -11.84 3.85 -14.51
N ARG A 6 -13.01 3.33 -14.89
CA ARG A 6 -13.83 2.45 -14.05
C ARG A 6 -13.11 1.14 -13.75
N LEU A 7 -12.57 0.47 -14.76
CA LEU A 7 -11.87 -0.80 -14.60
C LEU A 7 -10.63 -0.64 -13.73
N THR A 8 -9.78 0.35 -14.00
CA THR A 8 -8.54 0.57 -13.22
C THR A 8 -8.83 1.00 -11.79
N ALA A 9 -9.76 1.93 -11.55
CA ALA A 9 -10.10 2.34 -10.19
C ALA A 9 -10.80 1.23 -9.40
N THR A 10 -11.70 0.47 -10.04
CA THR A 10 -12.39 -0.66 -9.37
C THR A 10 -11.42 -1.79 -9.09
N ALA A 11 -10.55 -2.15 -10.03
CA ALA A 11 -9.54 -3.19 -9.83
C ALA A 11 -8.55 -2.79 -8.72
N ALA A 12 -8.07 -1.55 -8.71
CA ALA A 12 -7.20 -1.05 -7.65
C ALA A 12 -7.89 -1.07 -6.27
N LEU A 13 -9.16 -0.65 -6.21
CA LEU A 13 -9.94 -0.71 -4.97
C LEU A 13 -10.15 -2.14 -4.48
N LEU A 14 -10.48 -3.08 -5.37
CA LEU A 14 -10.63 -4.49 -5.02
C LEU A 14 -9.33 -5.11 -4.53
N LEU A 15 -8.20 -4.76 -5.15
CA LEU A 15 -6.88 -5.18 -4.69
C LEU A 15 -6.58 -4.63 -3.29
N LEU A 16 -6.85 -3.36 -3.04
CA LEU A 16 -6.64 -2.77 -1.70
C LEU A 16 -7.55 -3.40 -0.64
N ILE A 17 -8.80 -3.72 -0.96
CA ILE A 17 -9.72 -4.44 -0.07
C ILE A 17 -9.19 -5.85 0.20
N ALA A 18 -8.71 -6.55 -0.84
CA ALA A 18 -8.13 -7.89 -0.71
C ALA A 18 -6.80 -7.90 0.06
N ALA A 19 -6.09 -6.77 0.12
CA ALA A 19 -4.88 -6.62 0.92
C ALA A 19 -5.16 -6.44 2.42
N VAL A 20 -6.36 -6.00 2.82
CA VAL A 20 -6.71 -5.77 4.24
C VAL A 20 -6.49 -7.00 5.13
N PRO A 21 -6.98 -8.21 4.80
CA PRO A 21 -6.79 -9.39 5.64
C PRO A 21 -5.41 -10.05 5.48
N VAL A 22 -4.56 -9.58 4.58
CA VAL A 22 -3.25 -10.18 4.31
C VAL A 22 -2.20 -9.35 5.04
N PRO A 23 -1.31 -9.98 5.83
CA PRO A 23 -0.22 -9.24 6.45
C PRO A 23 0.62 -8.56 5.38
N VAL A 24 1.17 -7.39 5.70
CA VAL A 24 2.08 -6.67 4.80
C VAL A 24 3.53 -6.93 5.16
N LEU A 25 3.82 -7.12 6.44
CA LEU A 25 5.07 -7.68 6.93
C LEU A 25 4.76 -8.94 7.76
N ARG A 26 5.55 -9.98 7.58
CA ARG A 26 5.30 -11.30 8.17
C ARG A 26 6.57 -11.86 8.81
N TYR A 27 6.42 -12.48 9.98
CA TYR A 27 7.49 -13.25 10.58
C TYR A 27 7.56 -14.64 9.92
N ARG A 28 8.78 -15.11 9.64
CA ARG A 28 9.01 -16.40 8.99
C ARG A 28 8.79 -17.54 9.97
N ASN A 29 9.12 -17.35 11.25
CA ASN A 29 8.80 -18.33 12.27
C ASN A 29 7.30 -18.30 12.64
N ARG A 30 6.70 -19.48 12.76
CA ARG A 30 5.27 -19.62 13.08
C ARG A 30 4.93 -19.18 14.50
N ASP A 31 5.89 -19.25 15.41
CA ASP A 31 5.71 -18.84 16.80
C ASP A 31 5.43 -17.32 16.93
N PHE A 32 5.86 -16.55 15.92
CA PHE A 32 5.67 -15.10 15.84
C PHE A 32 4.50 -14.70 14.92
N ALA A 33 3.71 -15.65 14.42
CA ALA A 33 2.64 -15.37 13.46
C ALA A 33 1.52 -14.48 14.04
N ALA A 34 1.39 -14.41 15.37
CA ALA A 34 0.46 -13.49 16.04
C ALA A 34 0.91 -12.02 15.98
N GLU A 35 2.20 -11.78 15.71
CA GLU A 35 2.82 -10.46 15.60
C GLU A 35 2.90 -9.96 14.14
N ASP A 36 2.33 -10.71 13.20
CA ASP A 36 2.29 -10.33 11.78
C ASP A 36 1.62 -8.95 11.60
N ILE A 37 2.32 -8.04 10.91
CA ILE A 37 1.91 -6.63 10.82
C ILE A 37 0.92 -6.46 9.67
N GLY A 38 -0.28 -6.00 10.01
CA GLY A 38 -1.34 -5.68 9.06
C GLY A 38 -1.15 -4.33 8.37
N LEU A 39 -1.96 -4.04 7.34
CA LEU A 39 -1.89 -2.78 6.58
C LEU A 39 -2.10 -1.55 7.46
N ALA A 40 -3.02 -1.61 8.42
CA ALA A 40 -3.34 -0.51 9.32
C ALA A 40 -2.18 -0.21 10.29
N GLU A 41 -1.55 -1.25 10.82
CA GLU A 41 -0.41 -1.14 11.72
C GLU A 41 0.83 -0.63 10.99
N ALA A 42 1.11 -1.17 9.80
CA ALA A 42 2.18 -0.68 8.94
C ALA A 42 2.02 0.80 8.56
N ALA A 43 0.78 1.26 8.39
CA ALA A 43 0.51 2.66 8.08
C ALA A 43 0.89 3.61 9.23
N VAL A 44 0.86 3.15 10.48
CA VAL A 44 1.22 3.98 11.65
C VAL A 44 2.63 3.70 12.17
N ALA A 45 3.24 2.58 11.79
CA ALA A 45 4.58 2.17 12.23
C ALA A 45 5.71 3.08 11.72
N SER A 46 5.49 3.84 10.64
CA SER A 46 6.51 4.75 10.11
C SER A 46 5.94 6.04 9.52
N PRO A 47 6.72 7.15 9.53
CA PRO A 47 6.27 8.42 8.94
C PRO A 47 5.89 8.33 7.46
N GLY A 48 6.57 7.49 6.67
CA GLY A 48 6.22 7.26 5.27
C GLY A 48 5.11 6.24 5.08
N GLY A 49 4.94 5.27 5.99
CA GLY A 49 3.79 4.36 6.01
C GLY A 49 2.45 5.10 6.10
N LEU A 50 2.43 6.27 6.74
CA LEU A 50 1.23 7.13 6.84
C LEU A 50 0.67 7.54 5.48
N LEU A 51 1.48 7.51 4.40
CA LEU A 51 1.03 7.81 3.04
C LEU A 51 0.05 6.75 2.48
N LEU A 52 0.02 5.54 3.06
CA LEU A 52 -0.92 4.49 2.68
C LEU A 52 -2.38 4.90 2.93
N ILE A 53 -2.64 5.66 4.01
CA ILE A 53 -3.99 6.12 4.38
C ILE A 53 -4.57 7.07 3.33
N PRO A 54 -3.95 8.23 3.01
CA PRO A 54 -4.46 9.11 1.97
C PRO A 54 -4.40 8.46 0.58
N GLY A 55 -3.44 7.56 0.31
CA GLY A 55 -3.41 6.77 -0.93
C GLY A 55 -4.65 5.88 -1.10
N PHE A 56 -5.06 5.19 -0.04
CA PHE A 56 -6.28 4.38 -0.01
C PHE A 56 -7.54 5.25 -0.19
N LEU A 57 -7.65 6.34 0.57
CA LEU A 57 -8.80 7.25 0.49
C LEU A 57 -8.95 7.89 -0.90
N LEU A 58 -7.83 8.30 -1.51
CA LEU A 58 -7.85 8.81 -2.88
C LEU A 58 -8.23 7.73 -3.90
N THR A 59 -7.88 6.47 -3.65
CA THR A 59 -8.31 5.34 -4.51
C THR A 59 -9.82 5.16 -4.45
N VAL A 60 -10.41 5.22 -3.25
CA VAL A 60 -11.87 5.21 -3.06
C VAL A 60 -12.52 6.38 -3.80
N ALA A 61 -12.00 7.60 -3.63
CA ALA A 61 -12.49 8.78 -4.33
C ALA A 61 -12.40 8.62 -5.86
N CYS A 62 -11.28 8.09 -6.38
CA CYS A 62 -11.10 7.80 -7.80
C CYS A 62 -12.10 6.78 -8.33
N ALA A 63 -12.43 5.74 -7.54
CA ALA A 63 -13.44 4.75 -7.90
C ALA A 63 -14.82 5.39 -7.99
N VAL A 64 -15.22 6.14 -6.96
CA VAL A 64 -16.49 6.88 -6.92
C VAL A 64 -16.61 7.82 -8.13
N LEU A 65 -15.60 8.67 -8.36
CA LEU A 65 -15.59 9.62 -9.48
C LEU A 65 -15.66 8.95 -10.86
N ALA A 66 -15.00 7.80 -11.04
CA ALA A 66 -15.05 7.04 -12.29
C ALA A 66 -16.46 6.50 -12.58
N TRP A 67 -17.23 6.16 -11.55
CA TRP A 67 -18.61 5.67 -11.67
C TRP A 67 -19.60 6.80 -11.95
N PHE A 68 -19.47 7.95 -11.29
CA PHE A 68 -20.24 9.17 -11.55
C PHE A 68 -19.90 9.89 -12.88
N ALA A 69 -19.05 9.27 -13.71
CA ALA A 69 -18.75 9.66 -15.08
C ALA A 69 -18.17 11.09 -15.24
N TRP A 70 -17.48 11.61 -14.22
CA TRP A 70 -16.82 12.91 -14.33
C TRP A 70 -15.65 12.82 -15.33
N ARG A 71 -15.86 13.30 -16.55
CA ARG A 71 -14.85 13.35 -17.61
C ARG A 71 -13.90 14.52 -17.42
N SER A 72 -13.06 14.48 -16.39
CA SER A 72 -12.09 15.54 -16.12
C SER A 72 -10.66 15.02 -16.07
N ARG A 73 -9.72 15.86 -16.48
CA ARG A 73 -8.28 15.63 -16.31
C ARG A 73 -7.88 15.45 -14.84
N VAL A 74 -8.70 16.00 -13.93
CA VAL A 74 -8.55 15.89 -12.48
C VAL A 74 -8.51 14.43 -12.04
N TRP A 75 -9.33 13.54 -12.63
CA TRP A 75 -9.29 12.12 -12.30
C TRP A 75 -7.90 11.50 -12.55
N GLY A 76 -7.27 11.83 -13.68
CA GLY A 76 -5.94 11.31 -14.01
C GLY A 76 -4.86 11.78 -13.02
N TRP A 77 -4.95 13.03 -12.57
CA TRP A 77 -4.05 13.55 -11.53
C TRP A 77 -4.30 12.88 -10.18
N LEU A 78 -5.56 12.74 -9.76
CA LEU A 78 -5.91 12.07 -8.50
C LEU A 78 -5.44 10.60 -8.49
N ALA A 79 -5.66 9.87 -9.57
CA ALA A 79 -5.20 8.48 -9.71
C ALA A 79 -3.67 8.39 -9.69
N GLY A 80 -2.97 9.33 -10.34
CA GLY A 80 -1.51 9.41 -10.29
C GLY A 80 -0.99 9.72 -8.88
N THR A 81 -1.60 10.67 -8.18
CA THR A 81 -1.25 11.01 -6.80
C THR A 81 -1.51 9.83 -5.85
N ALA A 82 -2.66 9.15 -5.98
CA ALA A 82 -2.97 7.96 -5.21
C ALA A 82 -1.91 6.86 -5.41
N SER A 83 -1.52 6.61 -6.67
CA SER A 83 -0.46 5.66 -7.01
C SER A 83 0.88 6.01 -6.33
N LEU A 84 1.31 7.27 -6.41
CA LEU A 84 2.57 7.70 -5.80
C LEU A 84 2.55 7.58 -4.28
N LEU A 85 1.43 7.90 -3.62
CA LEU A 85 1.29 7.76 -2.18
C LEU A 85 1.32 6.30 -1.74
N LEU A 86 0.62 5.42 -2.46
CA LEU A 86 0.62 3.98 -2.19
C LEU A 86 2.01 3.36 -2.41
N LEU A 87 2.70 3.71 -3.50
CA LEU A 87 4.08 3.25 -3.75
C LEU A 87 5.05 3.79 -2.71
N GLY A 88 4.99 5.09 -2.41
CA GLY A 88 5.85 5.71 -1.40
C GLY A 88 5.64 5.12 -0.01
N GLY A 89 4.39 4.89 0.38
CA GLY A 89 4.04 4.24 1.64
C GLY A 89 4.47 2.78 1.69
N ALA A 90 4.29 2.03 0.60
CA ALA A 90 4.71 0.63 0.53
C ALA A 90 6.25 0.51 0.61
N ILE A 91 6.98 1.34 -0.12
CA ILE A 91 8.45 1.40 -0.05
C ILE A 91 8.88 1.78 1.37
N SER A 92 8.33 2.85 1.95
CA SER A 92 8.68 3.24 3.32
C SER A 92 8.42 2.13 4.35
N THR A 93 7.37 1.33 4.15
CA THR A 93 7.05 0.20 5.03
C THR A 93 8.14 -0.87 4.99
N VAL A 94 8.70 -1.19 3.81
CA VAL A 94 9.84 -2.12 3.69
C VAL A 94 11.06 -1.59 4.44
N TRP A 95 11.34 -0.29 4.32
CA TRP A 95 12.51 0.32 4.93
C TRP A 95 12.37 0.46 6.45
N ALA A 96 11.14 0.53 6.94
CA ALA A 96 10.83 0.58 8.37
C ALA A 96 10.75 -0.82 9.03
N ALA A 97 10.79 -1.91 8.27
CA ALA A 97 10.68 -3.28 8.78
C ALA A 97 11.82 -3.69 9.74
N GLY A 98 12.81 -2.83 9.99
CA GLY A 98 13.91 -3.09 10.92
C GLY A 98 13.54 -3.14 12.41
N SER A 99 12.25 -3.04 12.78
CA SER A 99 11.81 -3.23 14.16
C SER A 99 11.84 -4.72 14.53
N MET A 100 12.85 -5.12 15.30
CA MET A 100 13.02 -6.49 15.80
C MET A 100 11.97 -6.81 16.86
N VAL A 101 11.41 -8.03 16.79
CA VAL A 101 10.65 -8.61 17.90
C VAL A 101 11.51 -9.69 18.54
N ILE A 102 11.55 -9.64 19.87
CA ILE A 102 12.31 -10.58 20.70
C ILE A 102 11.29 -11.45 21.41
N MET A 103 11.27 -12.74 21.12
CA MET A 103 10.48 -13.68 21.90
C MET A 103 11.30 -14.07 23.12
N TRP A 104 10.77 -13.80 24.30
CA TRP A 104 11.44 -14.16 25.56
C TRP A 104 10.98 -15.55 25.98
N ASP A 105 11.72 -16.58 25.57
CA ASP A 105 11.40 -17.99 25.85
C ASP A 105 11.91 -18.47 27.22
N GLY A 106 12.77 -17.67 27.86
CA GLY A 106 13.29 -17.96 29.18
C GLY A 106 14.64 -17.32 29.42
N PHE A 107 15.36 -17.84 30.41
CA PHE A 107 16.68 -17.36 30.80
C PHE A 107 17.61 -18.56 30.95
N ASP A 108 18.78 -18.50 30.33
CA ASP A 108 19.80 -19.52 30.47
C ASP A 108 20.43 -19.34 31.85
N GLU A 109 20.12 -20.25 32.77
CA GLU A 109 20.63 -20.21 34.14
C GLU A 109 22.16 -20.32 34.20
N GLU A 110 22.82 -20.90 33.19
CA GLU A 110 24.29 -21.04 33.16
C GLU A 110 24.98 -19.77 32.63
N ARG A 111 24.37 -19.06 31.68
CA ARG A 111 24.98 -17.92 30.99
C ARG A 111 24.42 -16.58 31.42
N GLY A 112 23.32 -16.57 32.15
CA GLY A 112 22.64 -15.35 32.57
C GLY A 112 22.13 -14.52 31.39
N LEU A 113 21.77 -15.16 30.28
CA LEU A 113 21.31 -14.50 29.07
C LEU A 113 19.87 -14.93 28.75
N PRO A 114 19.05 -14.04 28.19
CA PRO A 114 17.77 -14.44 27.61
C PRO A 114 17.94 -15.57 26.61
N ILE A 115 17.09 -16.59 26.73
CA ILE A 115 16.89 -17.58 25.69
C ILE A 115 15.66 -17.11 24.90
N GLY A 116 15.85 -16.85 23.62
CA GLY A 116 14.81 -16.25 22.81
C GLY A 116 15.28 -15.97 21.39
N GLY A 117 14.44 -16.29 20.40
CA GLY A 117 14.67 -15.89 19.03
C GLY A 117 14.50 -14.37 18.86
N MET A 118 15.39 -13.74 18.09
CA MET A 118 15.15 -12.40 17.56
C MET A 118 14.81 -12.54 16.08
N GLU A 119 13.68 -11.97 15.68
CA GLU A 119 13.25 -12.01 14.30
C GLU A 119 12.86 -10.63 13.80
N VAL A 120 13.09 -10.39 12.51
CA VAL A 120 12.74 -9.17 11.81
C VAL A 120 11.62 -9.53 10.82
N PRO A 121 10.54 -8.76 10.76
CA PRO A 121 9.45 -9.08 9.87
C PRO A 121 9.86 -8.83 8.41
N GLU A 122 9.50 -9.76 7.52
CA GLU A 122 9.83 -9.70 6.09
C GLU A 122 8.65 -9.16 5.27
N PRO A 123 8.89 -8.41 4.18
CA PRO A 123 7.84 -8.03 3.25
C PRO A 123 7.10 -9.24 2.70
N SER A 124 5.76 -9.17 2.69
CA SER A 124 4.92 -10.29 2.26
C SER A 124 3.93 -9.91 1.17
N TRP A 125 3.07 -10.84 0.79
CA TRP A 125 2.14 -10.68 -0.34
C TRP A 125 1.16 -9.52 -0.18
N GLY A 126 0.77 -9.15 1.05
CA GLY A 126 -0.12 -8.01 1.27
C GLY A 126 0.48 -6.72 0.72
N LEU A 127 1.78 -6.51 0.92
CA LEU A 127 2.50 -5.37 0.38
C LEU A 127 2.61 -5.44 -1.15
N GLY A 128 2.81 -6.63 -1.71
CA GLY A 128 2.79 -6.86 -3.15
C GLY A 128 1.44 -6.50 -3.79
N ILE A 129 0.32 -6.81 -3.13
CA ILE A 129 -1.03 -6.45 -3.57
C ILE A 129 -1.23 -4.93 -3.57
N VAL A 130 -0.75 -4.23 -2.54
CA VAL A 130 -0.77 -2.76 -2.47
C VAL A 130 0.05 -2.15 -3.62
N GLY A 131 1.25 -2.68 -3.88
CA GLY A 131 2.09 -2.27 -5.01
C GLY A 131 1.39 -2.48 -6.36
N LEU A 132 0.72 -3.61 -6.53
CA LEU A 132 -0.05 -3.90 -7.75
C LEU A 132 -1.22 -2.93 -7.93
N ALA A 133 -1.95 -2.61 -6.86
CA ALA A 133 -3.02 -1.61 -6.90
C ALA A 133 -2.50 -0.23 -7.35
N ALA A 134 -1.33 0.16 -6.85
CA ALA A 134 -0.68 1.40 -7.24
C ALA A 134 -0.25 1.41 -8.72
N ILE A 135 0.26 0.29 -9.25
CA ILE A 135 0.60 0.15 -10.68
C ILE A 135 -0.66 0.27 -11.54
N VAL A 136 -1.74 -0.39 -11.16
CA VAL A 136 -3.02 -0.33 -11.89
C VAL A 136 -3.54 1.12 -11.98
N LEU A 137 -3.46 1.87 -10.88
CA LEU A 137 -3.81 3.30 -10.87
C LEU A 137 -2.87 4.14 -11.74
N ALA A 138 -1.57 3.86 -11.73
CA ALA A 138 -0.61 4.55 -12.60
C ALA A 138 -0.95 4.35 -14.08
N ILE A 139 -1.24 3.13 -14.49
CA ILE A 139 -1.66 2.81 -15.87
C ILE A 139 -2.93 3.59 -16.23
N GLY A 140 -3.91 3.62 -15.33
CA GLY A 140 -5.15 4.39 -15.49
C GLY A 140 -4.87 5.89 -15.65
N ALA A 141 -4.08 6.47 -14.75
CA ALA A 141 -3.69 7.87 -14.75
C ALA A 141 -2.98 8.29 -16.03
N ILE A 142 -1.93 7.56 -16.41
CA ILE A 142 -1.12 7.80 -17.62
C ILE A 142 -2.02 7.75 -18.86
N THR A 143 -2.81 6.69 -18.99
CA THR A 143 -3.72 6.50 -20.13
C THR A 143 -4.74 7.64 -20.23
N TRP A 144 -5.22 8.15 -19.09
CA TRP A 144 -6.20 9.23 -19.06
C TRP A 144 -5.60 10.60 -19.37
N LEU A 145 -4.42 10.89 -18.81
CA LEU A 145 -3.70 12.16 -18.97
C LEU A 145 -3.20 12.36 -20.41
N PHE A 146 -2.65 11.33 -21.05
CA PHE A 146 -2.21 11.42 -22.44
C PHE A 146 -3.36 11.69 -23.42
N ARG A 147 -4.57 11.25 -23.08
CA ARG A 147 -5.75 11.40 -23.94
C ARG A 147 -6.55 12.67 -23.67
N HIS A 148 -6.29 13.36 -22.57
CA HIS A 148 -6.81 14.69 -22.29
C HIS A 148 -5.65 15.67 -22.08
N PRO A 149 -4.78 15.86 -23.11
CA PRO A 149 -3.76 16.89 -23.04
C PRO A 149 -4.49 18.23 -22.88
N GLY A 150 -4.17 18.96 -21.80
CA GLY A 150 -4.86 20.22 -21.50
C GLY A 150 -4.84 21.12 -22.73
N SER A 151 -5.92 21.87 -22.94
CA SER A 151 -5.99 22.87 -24.00
C SER A 151 -4.76 23.77 -23.88
N ARG A 152 -3.77 23.55 -24.74
CA ARG A 152 -2.81 24.61 -25.05
C ARG A 152 -3.69 25.72 -25.58
N SER A 153 -3.83 26.78 -24.79
CA SER A 153 -4.50 27.99 -25.22
C SER A 153 -3.90 28.34 -26.57
N ARG A 154 -4.73 28.28 -27.61
CA ARG A 154 -4.47 29.02 -28.84
C ARG A 154 -4.32 30.47 -28.39
N ARG A 155 -3.09 30.94 -28.28
CA ARG A 155 -2.72 32.34 -28.38
C ARG A 155 -2.04 32.49 -29.72
#